data_AF-G4HG16-F1
#
_entry.id   AF-G4HG16-F1
#
_cell.length_a   1.000
_cell.length_b   1.000
_cell.length_c   1.000
_cell.angle_alpha   90.00
_cell.angle_beta   90.00
_cell.angle_gamma   90.00
#
_symmetry.space_group_name_H-M   'P 1'
#
loop_
_entity.id
_entity.type
_entity.pdbx_description
1 polymer ?
#
loop_
_entity_poly.entity_id
_entity_poly.type
_entity_poly.pdbx_seq_one_letter_code
_entity_poly.pdbx_strand_id
1 'polypeptide(L)'
;MKKRHEILFKQLESCRSTVMDALRDVTDEEADLVPSGFNNNIRWNAGHIFLDQYLWIQVLTKEKMDPHEIKCATEASDSPISDE
;
A
#
# COMPACT_ATOMS: atom_id res chain seq x y z
N MET A 1 23.91 -13.37 -1.39
CA MET A 1 23.36 -12.02 -1.65
C MET A 1 24.37 -10.95 -1.24
N LYS A 2 24.27 -9.72 -1.76
CA LYS A 2 25.08 -8.59 -1.25
C LYS A 2 24.43 -8.04 0.02
N LYS A 3 25.22 -7.50 0.97
CA LYS A 3 24.73 -6.85 2.20
C LYS A 3 23.61 -5.82 1.94
N ARG A 4 23.72 -5.06 0.85
CA ARG A 4 22.68 -4.08 0.46
C ARG A 4 21.32 -4.71 0.12
N HIS A 5 21.30 -5.94 -0.41
CA HIS A 5 20.04 -6.64 -0.70
C HIS A 5 19.39 -7.13 0.59
N GLU A 6 20.18 -7.65 1.53
CA GLU A 6 19.68 -8.04 2.85
C GLU A 6 19.06 -6.86 3.60
N ILE A 7 19.71 -5.69 3.55
CA ILE A 7 19.17 -4.45 4.12
C ILE A 7 17.86 -4.05 3.43
N LEU A 8 17.82 -4.08 2.09
CA LEU A 8 16.61 -3.77 1.32
C LEU A 8 15.43 -4.67 1.73
N PHE A 9 15.64 -5.99 1.78
CA PHE A 9 14.58 -6.92 2.17
C PHE A 9 14.10 -6.70 3.60
N LYS A 10 15.02 -6.42 4.55
CA LYS A 10 14.64 -6.07 5.93
C LYS A 10 13.83 -4.78 6.02
N GLN A 11 14.17 -3.78 5.21
CA GLN A 11 13.42 -2.52 5.14
C GLN A 11 12.01 -2.74 4.58
N LEU A 12 11.88 -3.52 3.51
CA LEU A 12 10.58 -3.90 2.93
C LEU A 12 9.73 -4.68 3.94
N GLU A 13 10.32 -5.66 4.62
CA GLU A 13 9.66 -6.45 5.67
C GLU A 13 9.21 -5.58 6.84
N SER A 14 10.08 -4.68 7.32
CA SER A 14 9.74 -3.77 8.43
C SER A 14 8.62 -2.80 8.04
N CYS A 15 8.65 -2.28 6.81
CA CYS A 15 7.61 -1.38 6.32
C CYS A 15 6.27 -2.10 6.23
N ARG A 16 6.24 -3.29 5.61
CA ARG A 16 5.03 -4.13 5.57
C ARG A 16 4.50 -4.43 6.97
N SER A 17 5.37 -4.87 7.88
CA SER A 17 4.96 -5.24 9.24
C SER A 17 4.35 -4.05 9.99
N THR A 18 4.95 -2.87 9.85
CA THR A 18 4.44 -1.63 10.46
C THR A 18 3.04 -1.28 9.93
N VAL A 19 2.81 -1.40 8.63
CA VAL A 19 1.50 -1.14 8.02
C VAL A 19 0.48 -2.17 8.49
N MET A 20 0.84 -3.46 8.48
CA MET A 20 -0.07 -4.52 8.95
C MET A 20 -0.42 -4.36 10.43
N ASP A 21 0.53 -3.93 11.25
CA ASP A 21 0.29 -3.66 12.68
C ASP A 21 -0.65 -2.48 12.90
N ALA A 22 -0.54 -1.42 12.08
CA ALA A 22 -1.45 -0.28 12.13
C ALA A 22 -2.88 -0.63 11.67
N LEU A 23 -3.01 -1.59 10.76
CA LEU A 23 -4.31 -2.04 10.22
C LEU A 23 -4.94 -3.21 11.01
N ARG A 24 -4.23 -3.76 12.00
CA ARG A 24 -4.58 -5.04 12.64
C ARG A 24 -5.99 -5.08 13.20
N ASP A 25 -6.41 -3.99 13.83
CA ASP A 25 -7.68 -3.90 14.55
C ASP A 25 -8.72 -3.05 13.81
N VAL A 26 -8.44 -2.65 12.56
CA VAL A 26 -9.33 -1.83 11.73
C VAL A 26 -10.42 -2.71 11.11
N THR A 27 -11.69 -2.37 11.31
CA THR A 27 -12.79 -3.08 10.63
C THR A 27 -12.95 -2.62 9.18
N ASP A 28 -13.67 -3.39 8.36
CA ASP A 28 -13.95 -2.98 6.98
C ASP A 28 -14.75 -1.67 6.92
N GLU A 29 -15.70 -1.48 7.83
CA GLU A 29 -16.47 -0.24 7.93
C GLU A 29 -15.57 0.94 8.30
N GLU A 30 -14.69 0.78 9.30
CA GLU A 30 -13.72 1.82 9.69
C GLU A 30 -12.75 2.13 8.55
N ALA A 31 -12.37 1.13 7.77
CA ALA A 31 -11.45 1.29 6.65
C ALA A 31 -11.99 2.23 5.57
N ASP A 32 -13.32 2.29 5.44
CA ASP A 32 -14.02 3.05 4.40
C ASP A 32 -14.48 4.45 4.86
N LEU A 33 -14.38 4.78 6.15
CA LEU A 33 -14.72 6.10 6.68
C LEU A 33 -13.72 7.19 6.25
N VAL A 34 -14.24 8.30 5.73
CA VAL A 34 -13.47 9.53 5.48
C VAL A 34 -13.73 10.51 6.64
N PRO A 35 -12.73 10.80 7.50
CA PRO A 35 -12.91 11.74 8.60
C PRO A 35 -13.12 13.18 8.09
N SER A 36 -13.88 13.98 8.83
CA SER A 36 -14.09 15.39 8.47
C SER A 36 -12.77 16.15 8.39
N GLY A 37 -12.57 16.89 7.29
CA GLY A 37 -11.33 17.63 7.01
C GLY A 37 -10.23 16.79 6.37
N PHE A 38 -10.49 15.53 6.02
CA PHE A 38 -9.59 14.67 5.25
C PHE A 38 -10.26 14.24 3.94
N ASN A 39 -9.45 13.93 2.93
CA ASN A 39 -9.94 13.53 1.60
C ASN A 39 -9.91 12.01 1.40
N ASN A 40 -9.20 11.26 2.25
CA ASN A 40 -8.91 9.84 2.03
C ASN A 40 -9.28 9.02 3.27
N ASN A 41 -9.83 7.83 3.04
CA ASN A 41 -10.05 6.82 4.09
C ASN A 41 -8.82 5.93 4.30
N ILE A 42 -8.88 5.02 5.27
CA ILE A 42 -7.76 4.13 5.58
C ILE A 42 -7.49 3.17 4.42
N ARG A 43 -8.53 2.63 3.77
CA ARG A 43 -8.39 1.69 2.64
C ARG A 43 -7.61 2.31 1.48
N TRP A 44 -7.91 3.57 1.15
CA TRP A 44 -7.18 4.34 0.14
C TRP A 44 -5.71 4.52 0.53
N ASN A 45 -5.43 4.98 1.76
CA ASN A 45 -4.04 5.18 2.22
C ASN A 45 -3.24 3.88 2.21
N ALA A 46 -3.84 2.77 2.64
CA ALA A 46 -3.22 1.44 2.61
C ALA A 46 -2.93 0.98 1.16
N GLY A 47 -3.89 1.20 0.25
CA GLY A 47 -3.73 0.95 -1.19
C GLY A 47 -2.57 1.76 -1.78
N HIS A 48 -2.46 3.05 -1.43
CA HIS A 48 -1.38 3.93 -1.89
C HIS A 48 0.00 3.48 -1.43
N ILE A 49 0.17 3.11 -0.15
CA ILE A 49 1.45 2.60 0.35
C ILE A 49 1.88 1.34 -0.42
N PHE A 50 0.94 0.43 -0.66
CA PHE A 50 1.22 -0.79 -1.40
C PHE A 50 1.57 -0.49 -2.87
N LEU A 51 0.77 0.34 -3.54
CA LEU A 51 0.99 0.70 -4.95
C LEU A 51 2.35 1.39 -5.13
N ASP A 52 2.70 2.31 -4.25
CA ASP A 52 4.01 2.98 -4.28
C ASP A 52 5.15 1.98 -4.11
N GLN A 53 5.10 1.09 -3.11
CA GLN A 53 6.13 0.07 -2.93
C GLN A 53 6.27 -0.82 -4.18
N TYR A 54 5.15 -1.22 -4.75
CA TYR A 54 5.12 -2.02 -5.95
C TYR A 54 5.81 -1.32 -7.14
N LEU A 55 5.39 -0.08 -7.44
CA LEU A 55 5.96 0.70 -8.53
C LEU A 55 7.44 1.00 -8.32
N TRP A 56 7.86 1.30 -7.08
CA TRP A 56 9.26 1.53 -6.74
C TRP A 56 10.12 0.29 -6.94
N ILE A 57 9.66 -0.89 -6.52
CA ILE A 57 10.38 -2.14 -6.74
C ILE A 57 10.51 -2.42 -8.24
N GLN A 58 9.45 -2.22 -9.03
CA GLN A 58 9.51 -2.34 -10.48
C GLN A 58 10.53 -1.36 -11.10
N VAL A 59 10.55 -0.10 -10.65
CA VAL A 59 11.51 0.91 -11.11
C VAL A 59 12.95 0.52 -10.78
N LEU A 60 13.20 -0.06 -9.60
CA LEU A 60 14.53 -0.47 -9.14
C LEU A 60 15.03 -1.75 -9.83
N THR A 61 14.14 -2.73 -10.00
CA THR A 61 14.48 -4.04 -10.57
C THR A 61 14.45 -4.06 -12.09
N LYS A 62 13.70 -3.14 -12.71
CA LYS A 62 13.34 -3.14 -14.15
C LYS A 62 12.49 -4.34 -14.57
N GLU A 63 11.98 -5.10 -13.62
CA GLU A 63 11.09 -6.23 -13.84
C GLU A 63 9.65 -5.79 -13.57
N LYS A 64 8.76 -6.06 -14.52
CA LYS A 64 7.32 -5.85 -14.34
C LYS A 64 6.72 -7.10 -13.73
N MET A 65 5.87 -6.95 -12.72
CA MET A 65 5.00 -8.03 -12.27
C MET A 65 3.73 -8.03 -13.11
N ASP A 66 3.05 -9.17 -13.16
CA ASP A 66 1.76 -9.27 -13.85
C ASP A 66 0.73 -8.36 -13.15
N PRO A 67 0.11 -7.38 -13.84
CA PRO A 67 -0.92 -6.53 -13.26
C PRO A 67 -2.08 -7.30 -12.62
N HIS A 68 -2.35 -8.52 -13.06
CA HIS A 68 -3.39 -9.38 -12.49
C HIS A 68 -3.06 -9.86 -11.07
N GLU A 69 -1.79 -9.83 -10.65
CA GLU A 69 -1.35 -10.19 -9.29
C GLU A 69 -1.59 -9.05 -8.27
N ILE A 70 -2.02 -7.87 -8.72
CA ILE A 70 -2.03 -6.61 -7.95
C ILE A 70 -3.43 -5.99 -7.89
N LYS A 71 -4.43 -6.71 -8.42
CA LYS A 71 -5.81 -6.24 -8.59
C LYS A 71 -6.43 -5.61 -7.33
N CYS A 72 -6.15 -6.17 -6.14
CA CYS A 72 -6.66 -5.61 -4.88
C CYS A 72 -6.17 -4.20 -4.56
N ALA A 73 -4.98 -3.80 -5.02
CA ALA A 73 -4.44 -2.48 -4.70
C ALA A 73 -4.92 -1.39 -5.66
N THR A 74 -5.18 -1.75 -6.92
CA THR A 74 -5.72 -0.81 -7.91
C THR A 74 -7.18 -0.46 -7.60
N GLU A 75 -7.96 -1.43 -7.12
CA GLU A 75 -9.36 -1.20 -6.72
C GLU A 75 -9.49 -0.27 -5.50
N ALA A 76 -8.52 -0.31 -4.57
CA ALA A 76 -8.47 0.57 -3.41
C ALA A 76 -8.07 2.02 -3.77
N SER A 77 -7.22 2.21 -4.78
CA SER A 77 -6.85 3.55 -5.30
C SER A 77 -7.92 4.15 -6.21
N ASP A 78 -8.73 3.31 -6.86
CA ASP A 78 -9.80 3.72 -7.78
C ASP A 78 -11.13 4.01 -7.05
N SER A 79 -11.18 3.82 -5.73
CA SER A 79 -12.32 4.21 -4.91
C SER A 79 -12.46 5.75 -4.98
N PRO A 80 -13.64 6.28 -5.37
CA PRO A 80 -13.81 7.69 -5.64
C PRO A 80 -13.46 8.50 -4.40
N ILE A 81 -12.49 9.40 -4.55
CA ILE A 81 -12.28 10.51 -3.61
C ILE A 81 -13.62 11.24 -3.54
N SER A 82 -14.15 11.45 -2.34
CA SER A 82 -15.33 12.28 -2.18
C SER A 82 -14.95 13.71 -2.58
N ASP A 83 -15.25 14.08 -3.83
CA ASP A 83 -15.16 15.45 -4.32
C ASP A 83 -16.25 16.28 -3.62
N GLU A 84 -15.96 16.79 -2.42
CA GLU A 84 -16.61 17.97 -1.85
C GLU A 84 -15.74 19.21 -2.01
#